data_AF-A0A7G6Z1X8-F1
#
_entry.id   AF-A0A7G6Z1X8-F1
#
_cell.length_a   1.000
_cell.length_b   1.000
_cell.length_c   1.000
_cell.angle_alpha   90.00
_cell.angle_beta   90.00
_cell.angle_gamma   90.00
#
_symmetry.space_group_name_H-M   'P 1'
#
loop_
_entity.id
_entity.type
_entity.pdbx_description
1 polymer ?
#
loop_
_entity_poly.entity_id
_entity_poly.type
_entity_poly.pdbx_seq_one_letter_code
_entity_poly.pdbx_strand_id
1 'polypeptide(L)'
;MGGRAPGPVPGDEGAASVLVVAVLVGVVVLAVAVVGGGRALAERSRVSGAADAAALAAADVAAGLVAGSPCDRAGALATANGVVLTSCRVDELVVTVRVTTSLAGVVVGASATAGPPATGTVPPGLPP
;
A
#
# COMPACT_ATOMS: atom_id res chain seq x y z
N MET A 1 38.22 22.43 51.88
CA MET A 1 37.46 21.75 50.81
C MET A 1 38.43 21.24 49.75
N GLY A 2 38.80 19.96 49.80
CA GLY A 2 39.64 19.32 48.78
C GLY A 2 38.77 18.63 47.74
N GLY A 3 38.73 19.18 46.52
CA GLY A 3 38.07 18.55 45.37
C GLY A 3 38.96 17.45 44.80
N ARG A 4 38.42 16.24 44.67
CA ARG A 4 39.09 15.11 44.02
C ARG A 4 39.01 15.33 42.51
N ALA A 5 40.15 15.48 41.84
CA ALA A 5 40.18 15.46 40.37
C ALA A 5 39.87 14.02 39.89
N PRO A 6 38.96 13.84 38.92
CA PRO A 6 38.76 12.54 38.31
C PRO A 6 40.04 12.11 37.59
N GLY A 7 40.51 10.91 37.91
CA GLY A 7 41.67 10.31 37.23
C GLY A 7 41.35 9.98 35.78
N PRO A 8 42.37 9.88 34.90
CA PRO A 8 42.19 9.50 33.51
C PRO A 8 41.58 8.09 33.44
N VAL A 9 40.52 7.94 32.63
CA VAL A 9 39.84 6.68 32.36
C VAL A 9 40.66 5.90 31.32
N PRO A 10 41.35 4.80 31.68
CA PRO A 10 42.09 4.00 30.71
C PRO A 10 41.11 3.07 30.01
N GLY A 11 40.89 3.27 28.70
CA GLY A 11 40.01 2.44 27.87
C GLY A 11 39.13 3.18 26.86
N ASP A 12 39.16 4.52 26.84
CA ASP A 12 38.19 5.33 26.07
C ASP A 12 38.37 5.30 24.54
N GLU A 13 39.57 5.11 23.99
CA GLU A 13 39.78 5.07 22.53
C GLU A 13 39.08 3.87 21.86
N GLY A 14 39.05 2.72 22.56
CA GLY A 14 38.32 1.53 22.12
C GLY A 14 36.81 1.64 22.37
N ALA A 15 36.41 2.14 23.53
CA ALA A 15 34.99 2.25 23.88
C ALA A 15 34.26 3.30 23.02
N ALA A 16 34.89 4.44 22.75
CA ALA A 16 34.32 5.49 21.89
C ALA A 16 34.18 5.02 20.43
N SER A 17 35.19 4.34 19.90
CA SER A 17 35.13 3.79 18.53
C SER A 17 34.07 2.68 18.40
N VAL A 18 33.97 1.78 19.38
CA VAL A 18 32.93 0.74 19.40
C VAL A 18 31.53 1.34 19.48
N LEU A 19 31.31 2.37 20.32
CA LEU A 19 30.02 3.07 20.40
C LEU A 19 29.66 3.76 19.09
N VAL A 20 30.61 4.46 18.45
CA VAL A 20 30.38 5.12 17.15
C VAL A 20 30.03 4.10 16.08
N VAL A 21 30.76 2.97 16.00
CA VAL A 21 30.46 1.89 15.06
C VAL A 21 29.09 1.28 15.34
N ALA A 22 28.73 1.04 16.61
CA ALA A 22 27.44 0.49 16.99
C ALA A 22 26.27 1.41 16.60
N VAL A 23 26.39 2.72 16.82
CA VAL A 23 25.39 3.70 16.40
C VAL A 23 25.29 3.75 14.88
N LEU A 24 26.41 3.76 14.17
CA LEU A 24 26.42 3.83 12.70
C LEU A 24 25.78 2.57 12.09
N VAL A 25 26.10 1.39 12.61
CA VAL A 25 25.44 0.13 12.25
C VAL A 25 23.94 0.20 12.58
N GLY A 26 23.56 0.69 13.75
CA GLY A 26 22.16 0.85 14.15
C GLY A 26 21.38 1.77 13.21
N VAL A 27 21.96 2.90 12.81
CA VAL A 27 21.37 3.84 11.84
C VAL A 27 21.24 3.19 10.46
N VAL A 28 22.25 2.47 9.99
CA VAL A 28 22.18 1.74 8.71
C VAL A 28 21.09 0.66 8.74
N VAL A 29 21.01 -0.12 9.82
CA VAL A 29 19.98 -1.14 9.99
C VAL A 29 18.58 -0.52 10.01
N LEU A 30 18.39 0.59 10.74
CA LEU A 30 17.13 1.33 10.74
C LEU A 30 16.78 1.87 9.36
N ALA A 31 17.74 2.48 8.65
CA ALA A 31 17.53 2.99 7.30
C ALA A 31 17.12 1.87 6.33
N VAL A 32 17.80 0.72 6.38
CA VAL A 32 17.46 -0.47 5.58
C VAL A 32 16.07 -1.00 5.95
N ALA A 33 15.72 -1.05 7.24
CA ALA A 33 14.41 -1.49 7.69
C ALA A 33 13.29 -0.55 7.21
N VAL A 34 13.50 0.76 7.27
CA VAL A 34 12.54 1.77 6.78
C VAL A 34 12.39 1.70 5.27
N VAL A 35 13.50 1.59 4.52
CA VAL A 35 13.45 1.47 3.06
C VAL A 35 12.82 0.14 2.65
N GLY A 36 13.21 -0.98 3.26
CA GLY A 36 12.65 -2.30 2.98
C GLY A 36 11.15 -2.40 3.32
N GLY A 37 10.77 -1.93 4.52
CA GLY A 37 9.38 -1.89 4.96
C GLY A 37 8.52 -0.91 4.11
N GLY A 38 9.08 0.24 3.76
CA GLY A 38 8.44 1.23 2.90
C GLY A 38 8.14 0.69 1.49
N ARG A 39 9.02 -0.15 0.93
CA ARG A 39 8.80 -0.80 -0.38
C ARG A 39 7.62 -1.76 -0.35
N ALA A 40 7.47 -2.52 0.74
CA ALA A 40 6.34 -3.44 0.89
C ALA A 40 4.99 -2.70 1.02
N LEU A 41 4.98 -1.57 1.72
CA LEU A 41 3.78 -0.72 1.83
C LEU A 41 3.45 -0.02 0.51
N ALA A 42 4.46 0.52 -0.17
CA ALA A 42 4.30 1.17 -1.46
C ALA A 42 3.70 0.21 -2.51
N GLU A 43 4.09 -1.06 -2.48
CA GLU A 43 3.55 -2.05 -3.41
C GLU A 43 2.08 -2.38 -3.12
N ARG A 44 1.69 -2.49 -1.85
CA ARG A 44 0.26 -2.66 -1.48
C ARG A 44 -0.58 -1.49 -1.97
N SER A 45 -0.10 -0.26 -1.80
CA SER A 45 -0.78 0.93 -2.29
C SER A 45 -0.89 0.95 -3.81
N ARG A 46 0.12 0.46 -4.53
CA ARG A 46 0.07 0.32 -5.99
C ARG A 46 -0.98 -0.68 -6.45
N VAL A 47 -1.04 -1.86 -5.83
CA VAL A 47 -2.02 -2.90 -6.19
C VAL A 47 -3.45 -2.43 -5.89
N SER A 48 -3.65 -1.70 -4.79
CA SER A 48 -4.95 -1.05 -4.51
C SER A 48 -5.31 -0.04 -5.60
N GLY A 49 -4.40 0.89 -5.93
CA GLY A 49 -4.66 1.88 -6.97
C GLY A 49 -4.94 1.27 -8.34
N ALA A 50 -4.29 0.16 -8.68
CA ALA A 50 -4.59 -0.60 -9.90
C ALA A 50 -6.00 -1.19 -9.88
N ALA A 51 -6.44 -1.73 -8.73
CA ALA A 51 -7.81 -2.22 -8.56
C ALA A 51 -8.83 -1.08 -8.69
N ASP A 52 -8.57 0.08 -8.08
CA ASP A 52 -9.46 1.25 -8.11
C ASP A 52 -9.60 1.81 -9.53
N ALA A 53 -8.48 1.94 -10.27
CA ALA A 53 -8.50 2.37 -11.66
C ALA A 53 -9.27 1.39 -12.56
N ALA A 54 -9.07 0.08 -12.37
CA ALA A 54 -9.80 -0.94 -13.12
C ALA A 54 -11.31 -0.94 -12.79
N ALA A 55 -11.68 -0.75 -11.53
CA ALA A 55 -13.08 -0.67 -11.10
C ALA A 55 -13.77 0.57 -11.68
N LEU A 56 -13.12 1.74 -11.63
CA LEU A 56 -13.64 2.98 -12.21
C LEU A 56 -13.83 2.85 -13.72
N ALA A 57 -12.82 2.34 -14.43
CA ALA A 57 -12.91 2.16 -15.87
C ALA A 57 -14.03 1.19 -16.29
N ALA A 58 -14.30 0.17 -15.46
CA ALA A 58 -15.39 -0.76 -15.70
C ALA A 58 -16.76 -0.13 -15.37
N ALA A 59 -16.83 0.68 -14.31
CA ALA A 59 -18.01 1.45 -13.95
C ALA A 59 -18.35 2.50 -15.02
N ASP A 60 -17.36 3.16 -15.62
CA ASP A 60 -17.56 4.10 -16.73
C ASP A 60 -18.22 3.43 -17.95
N VAL A 61 -17.82 2.20 -18.24
CA VAL A 61 -18.44 1.41 -19.32
C VAL A 61 -19.85 0.97 -18.92
N ALA A 62 -20.06 0.53 -17.68
CA ALA A 62 -21.39 0.16 -17.17
C ALA A 62 -22.36 1.35 -17.17
N ALA A 63 -21.86 2.56 -16.87
CA ALA A 63 -22.60 3.82 -16.95
C ALA A 63 -22.82 4.32 -18.38
N GLY A 64 -22.26 3.66 -19.39
CA GLY A 64 -22.36 4.06 -20.79
C GLY A 64 -21.53 5.29 -21.17
N LEU A 65 -20.61 5.73 -20.31
CA LEU A 65 -19.68 6.84 -20.58
C LEU A 65 -18.61 6.44 -21.60
N VAL A 66 -18.29 5.15 -21.66
CA VAL A 66 -17.29 4.57 -22.55
C VAL A 66 -17.86 3.34 -23.24
N ALA A 67 -17.62 3.19 -24.54
CA ALA A 67 -18.04 2.01 -25.28
C ALA A 67 -17.16 0.79 -24.95
N GLY A 68 -17.77 -0.39 -24.89
CA GLY A 68 -17.08 -1.68 -24.71
C GLY A 68 -17.78 -2.60 -23.71
N SER A 69 -17.11 -3.68 -23.33
CA SER A 69 -17.55 -4.51 -22.20
C SER A 69 -16.80 -4.08 -20.91
N PRO A 70 -17.50 -3.99 -19.77
CA PRO A 70 -16.91 -3.49 -18.52
C PRO A 70 -15.75 -4.38 -18.04
N CYS A 71 -15.86 -5.70 -18.19
CA CYS A 71 -14.82 -6.63 -17.76
C CYS A 71 -13.60 -6.66 -18.70
N ASP A 72 -13.77 -6.47 -20.01
CA ASP A 72 -12.63 -6.37 -20.92
C ASP A 72 -11.82 -5.09 -20.64
N ARG A 73 -12.51 -3.98 -20.36
CA ARG A 73 -11.89 -2.72 -19.94
C ARG A 73 -11.15 -2.86 -18.61
N ALA A 74 -11.74 -3.53 -17.62
CA ALA A 74 -11.07 -3.84 -16.36
C ALA A 74 -9.80 -4.68 -16.58
N GLY A 75 -9.86 -5.69 -17.46
CA GLY A 75 -8.73 -6.56 -17.80
C GLY A 75 -7.60 -5.81 -18.51
N ALA A 76 -7.94 -4.90 -19.43
CA ALA A 76 -6.96 -4.04 -20.10
C ALA A 76 -6.22 -3.12 -19.10
N LEU A 77 -6.92 -2.55 -18.12
CA LEU A 77 -6.25 -1.76 -17.07
C LEU A 77 -5.46 -2.63 -16.09
N ALA A 78 -5.96 -3.80 -15.72
CA ALA A 78 -5.22 -4.72 -14.85
C ALA A 78 -3.86 -5.08 -15.48
N THR A 79 -3.89 -5.51 -16.76
CA THR A 79 -2.67 -5.84 -17.51
C THR A 79 -1.74 -4.65 -17.69
N ALA A 80 -2.26 -3.45 -17.98
CA ALA A 80 -1.46 -2.22 -18.06
C ALA A 80 -0.77 -1.86 -16.73
N ASN A 81 -1.38 -2.21 -15.59
CA ASN A 81 -0.82 -2.01 -14.25
C ASN A 81 0.03 -3.20 -13.75
N GLY A 82 0.25 -4.23 -14.57
CA GLY A 82 1.04 -5.40 -14.20
C GLY A 82 0.38 -6.29 -13.14
N VAL A 83 -0.94 -6.22 -13.00
CA VAL A 83 -1.74 -7.07 -12.10
C VAL A 83 -2.67 -7.97 -12.90
N VAL A 84 -3.01 -9.13 -12.34
CA VAL A 84 -3.90 -10.10 -12.99
C VAL A 84 -5.32 -9.91 -12.47
N LEU A 85 -6.27 -9.71 -13.38
CA LEU A 85 -7.69 -9.73 -13.05
C LEU A 85 -8.12 -11.16 -12.70
N THR A 86 -8.65 -11.36 -11.49
CA THR A 86 -9.11 -12.69 -11.02
C THR A 86 -10.63 -12.78 -10.94
N SER A 87 -11.32 -11.65 -10.75
CA SER A 87 -12.78 -11.58 -10.74
C SER A 87 -13.23 -10.21 -11.21
N CYS A 88 -14.29 -10.19 -12.02
CA CYS A 88 -15.04 -9.00 -12.40
C CYS A 88 -16.52 -9.32 -12.19
N ARG A 89 -17.19 -8.59 -11.30
CA ARG A 89 -18.63 -8.68 -11.09
C ARG A 89 -19.27 -7.33 -11.39
N VAL A 90 -20.35 -7.36 -12.15
CA VAL A 90 -21.11 -6.19 -12.56
C VAL A 90 -22.54 -6.40 -12.06
N ASP A 91 -22.94 -5.59 -11.10
CA ASP A 91 -24.27 -5.54 -10.51
C ASP A 91 -24.92 -4.23 -10.93
N GLU A 92 -25.61 -4.24 -12.07
CA GLU A 92 -26.25 -3.08 -12.70
C GLU A 92 -25.25 -1.95 -13.05
N LEU A 93 -25.02 -1.01 -12.14
CA LEU A 93 -24.06 0.10 -12.27
C LEU A 93 -22.89 -0.02 -11.28
N VAL A 94 -22.91 -1.02 -10.40
CA VAL A 94 -21.86 -1.27 -9.40
C VAL A 94 -20.93 -2.35 -9.93
N VAL A 95 -19.66 -2.04 -10.08
CA VAL A 95 -18.64 -2.97 -10.57
C VAL A 95 -17.64 -3.28 -9.47
N THR A 96 -17.53 -4.56 -9.13
CA THR A 96 -16.53 -5.08 -8.18
C THR A 96 -15.44 -5.83 -8.93
N VAL A 97 -14.21 -5.35 -8.80
CA VAL A 97 -13.02 -5.90 -9.45
C VAL A 97 -12.09 -6.47 -8.39
N ARG A 98 -11.55 -7.67 -8.63
CA ARG A 98 -10.49 -8.26 -7.81
C ARG A 98 -9.27 -8.53 -8.68
N VAL A 99 -8.13 -8.02 -8.23
CA VAL A 99 -6.83 -8.19 -8.89
C VAL A 99 -5.84 -8.84 -7.94
N THR A 100 -4.85 -9.54 -8.51
CA THR A 100 -3.76 -10.15 -7.77
C THR A 100 -2.43 -9.92 -8.48
N THR A 101 -1.36 -9.83 -7.71
CA THR A 101 0.02 -9.84 -8.21
C THR A 101 0.89 -10.76 -7.36
N SER A 102 2.02 -11.18 -7.90
CA SER A 102 3.01 -11.98 -7.19
C SER A 102 4.28 -11.16 -6.96
N LEU A 103 4.62 -10.91 -5.70
CA LEU A 103 5.84 -10.22 -5.31
C LEU A 103 6.72 -11.14 -4.47
N ALA A 104 7.94 -11.41 -4.93
CA ALA A 104 8.91 -12.26 -4.22
C ALA A 104 8.33 -13.62 -3.76
N GLY A 105 7.45 -14.22 -4.57
CA GLY A 105 6.78 -15.49 -4.27
C GLY A 105 5.52 -15.39 -3.40
N VAL A 106 5.15 -14.19 -2.93
CA VAL A 106 3.93 -13.96 -2.14
C VAL A 106 2.85 -13.37 -3.03
N VAL A 107 1.65 -13.96 -2.99
CA VAL A 107 0.47 -13.45 -3.71
C VAL A 107 -0.15 -12.32 -2.89
N VAL A 108 -0.28 -11.15 -3.50
CA VAL A 108 -0.97 -9.99 -2.94
C VAL A 108 -2.22 -9.71 -3.77
N GLY A 109 -3.37 -9.69 -3.13
CA GLY A 109 -4.65 -9.36 -3.76
C GLY A 109 -5.20 -8.04 -3.28
N ALA A 110 -5.90 -7.33 -4.16
CA ALA A 110 -6.75 -6.20 -3.82
C ALA A 110 -8.12 -6.34 -4.49
N SER A 111 -9.14 -5.76 -3.88
CA SER A 111 -10.46 -5.65 -4.46
C SER A 111 -10.98 -4.24 -4.30
N ALA A 112 -11.59 -3.72 -5.35
CA ALA A 112 -12.20 -2.40 -5.38
C ALA A 112 -13.62 -2.50 -5.96
N THR A 113 -14.52 -1.68 -5.45
CA THR A 113 -15.90 -1.58 -5.92
C THR A 113 -16.19 -0.14 -6.30
N ALA A 114 -16.68 0.08 -7.52
CA ALA A 114 -17.05 1.39 -8.03
C ALA A 114 -18.51 1.38 -8.48
N GLY A 115 -19.25 2.45 -8.19
CA GLY A 115 -20.66 2.59 -8.58
C GLY A 115 -21.28 3.85 -7.97
N PRO A 116 -22.47 4.26 -8.45
CA PRO A 116 -23.19 5.38 -7.88
C PRO A 116 -23.54 5.13 -6.40
N PRO A 117 -23.64 6.18 -5.56
CA PRO A 117 -24.04 6.01 -4.17
C PRO A 117 -25.40 5.34 -4.09
N ALA A 118 -25.58 4.45 -3.12
CA ALA A 118 -26.88 3.84 -2.86
C ALA A 118 -27.88 4.95 -2.53
N THR A 119 -28.82 5.20 -3.45
CA THR A 119 -29.93 6.13 -3.27
C THR A 119 -30.90 5.53 -2.23
N GLY A 120 -30.53 5.57 -0.94
CA GLY A 120 -31.35 4.94 0.10
C GLY A 120 -30.78 4.86 1.51
N THR A 121 -29.50 5.20 1.76
CA THR A 121 -28.97 5.23 3.13
C THR A 121 -29.34 6.53 3.84
N VAL A 122 -30.56 6.60 4.37
CA VAL A 122 -30.82 7.38 5.59
C VAL A 122 -30.12 6.64 6.73
N PRO A 123 -29.18 7.26 7.47
CA PRO A 123 -28.64 6.65 8.68
C PRO A 123 -29.79 6.39 9.67
N PRO A 124 -29.90 5.19 10.27
CA PRO A 124 -30.90 4.96 11.29
C PRO A 124 -30.64 5.91 12.47
N GLY A 125 -31.52 6.90 12.70
CA GLY A 125 -31.47 7.74 13.90
C GLY A 125 -31.72 9.25 13.75
N LEU A 126 -32.18 9.79 12.62
CA LEU A 126 -32.62 11.19 12.58
C LEU A 126 -34.10 11.32 12.99
N PRO A 127 -34.45 11.98 14.11
CA PRO A 127 -35.81 12.42 14.35
C PRO A 127 -36.16 13.62 13.44
N PRO A 128 -37.47 13.88 13.21
CA PRO A 128 -37.95 14.97 12.36
C PRO A 128 -37.66 16.37 12.91
#